data_AF-A0A3B1CSR1-F1
#
_entry.id   AF-A0A3B1CSR1-F1
#
_cell.length_a   1.000
_cell.length_b   1.000
_cell.length_c   1.000
_cell.angle_alpha   90.00
_cell.angle_beta   90.00
_cell.angle_gamma   90.00
#
_symmetry.space_group_name_H-M   'P 1'
#
loop_
_entity.id
_entity.type
_entity.pdbx_description
1 polymer ?
#
loop_
_entity_poly.entity_id
_entity_poly.type
_entity_poly.pdbx_seq_one_letter_code
_entity_poly.pdbx_strand_id
1 'polypeptide(L)'
;MTGTERARQIASGLIAKRYIHRKQLRDMFLDEDLMAEVERNLATVGLELATHIYAEYVSVKVVREMEPHVFNDGKGGYRASNTGLSRGAL
;
A
#
# COMPACT_ATOMS: atom_id res chain seq x y z
N MET A 1 0.03 15.10 18.24
CA MET A 1 -0.17 13.76 17.68
C MET A 1 1.17 13.06 17.71
N THR A 2 1.25 11.89 18.34
CA THR A 2 2.49 11.09 18.39
C THR A 2 2.82 10.52 17.01
N GLY A 3 4.08 10.13 16.76
CA GLY A 3 4.48 9.52 15.48
C GLY A 3 3.65 8.27 15.13
N THR A 4 3.36 7.44 16.12
CA THR A 4 2.52 6.24 15.98
C THR A 4 1.05 6.58 15.64
N GLU A 5 0.47 7.60 16.26
CA GLU A 5 -0.88 8.06 15.92
C GLU A 5 -0.95 8.56 14.47
N ARG A 6 0.06 9.30 14.02
CA ARG A 6 0.16 9.79 12.64
C ARG A 6 0.25 8.61 11.66
N ALA A 7 1.10 7.63 11.95
CA ALA A 7 1.26 6.45 11.11
C ALA A 7 -0.05 5.68 10.94
N ARG A 8 -0.79 5.47 12.05
CA ARG A 8 -2.12 4.85 12.02
C ARG A 8 -3.12 5.67 11.20
N GLN A 9 -3.13 6.99 11.36
CA GLN A 9 -4.00 7.87 10.56
C GLN A 9 -3.72 7.73 9.05
N ILE A 10 -2.45 7.69 8.65
CA ILE A 10 -2.04 7.52 7.25
C ILE A 10 -2.46 6.14 6.74
N ALA A 11 -2.16 5.07 7.48
CA ALA A 11 -2.52 3.70 7.12
C ALA A 11 -4.04 3.54 6.96
N SER A 12 -4.83 4.00 7.94
CA SER A 12 -6.29 4.01 7.85
C SER A 12 -6.80 4.84 6.67
N GLY A 13 -6.17 5.98 6.40
CA GLY A 13 -6.50 6.81 5.24
C GLY A 13 -6.25 6.12 3.90
N LEU A 14 -5.12 5.41 3.77
CA LEU A 14 -4.78 4.63 2.58
C LEU A 14 -5.76 3.48 2.37
N ILE A 15 -6.15 2.78 3.45
CA ILE A 15 -7.15 1.71 3.41
C ILE A 15 -8.51 2.27 2.95
N ALA A 16 -8.96 3.38 3.55
CA ALA A 16 -10.28 3.94 3.26
C ALA A 16 -10.39 4.55 1.85
N LYS A 17 -9.32 5.20 1.36
CA LYS A 17 -9.34 5.96 0.10
C LYS A 17 -8.70 5.23 -1.07
N ARG A 18 -8.04 4.09 -0.84
CA ARG A 18 -7.23 3.30 -1.80
C ARG A 18 -6.00 4.03 -2.36
N TYR A 19 -6.05 5.34 -2.55
CA TYR A 19 -4.95 6.18 -2.99
C TYR A 19 -4.98 7.56 -2.31
N ILE A 20 -3.80 8.11 -2.05
CA ILE A 20 -3.61 9.46 -1.51
C ILE A 20 -2.57 10.18 -2.37
N HIS A 21 -2.84 11.45 -2.72
CA HIS A 21 -1.89 12.24 -3.48
C HIS A 21 -0.58 12.43 -2.68
N ARG A 22 0.59 12.17 -3.31
CA ARG A 22 1.92 12.17 -2.68
C ARG A 22 2.22 13.45 -1.89
N LYS A 23 1.78 14.62 -2.41
CA LYS A 23 1.88 15.92 -1.72
C LYS A 23 1.29 15.93 -0.30
N GLN A 24 0.27 15.11 -0.03
CA GLN A 24 -0.39 15.01 1.28
C GLN A 24 0.38 14.11 2.27
N LEU A 25 1.34 13.31 1.78
CA LEU A 25 2.15 12.36 2.55
C LEU A 25 3.64 12.75 2.51
N ARG A 26 3.95 14.02 2.27
CA ARG A 26 5.34 14.49 2.15
C ARG A 26 6.14 14.23 3.42
N ASP A 27 5.51 14.40 4.57
CA ASP A 27 6.06 14.09 5.90
C ASP A 27 6.52 12.64 5.98
N MET A 28 5.67 11.70 5.56
CA MET A 28 5.99 10.27 5.54
C MET A 28 7.24 9.95 4.71
N PHE A 29 7.46 10.64 3.58
CA PHE A 29 8.65 10.40 2.74
C PHE A 29 9.94 11.05 3.25
N LEU A 30 9.85 11.94 4.24
CA LEU A 30 11.00 12.64 4.82
C LEU A 30 11.42 12.07 6.18
N ASP A 31 10.58 11.18 6.75
CA ASP A 31 10.74 10.59 8.07
C ASP A 31 10.71 9.06 7.92
N GLU A 32 11.89 8.44 8.01
CA GLU A 32 12.08 6.99 7.82
C GLU A 32 11.36 6.18 8.91
N ASP A 33 11.30 6.69 10.15
CA ASP A 33 10.61 6.02 11.25
C ASP A 33 9.09 6.04 11.03
N LEU A 34 8.55 7.17 10.56
CA LEU A 34 7.14 7.30 10.19
C LEU A 34 6.80 6.37 9.02
N MET A 35 7.63 6.34 7.97
CA MET A 35 7.42 5.44 6.83
C MET A 35 7.41 3.97 7.27
N ALA A 36 8.40 3.56 8.06
CA ALA A 36 8.50 2.19 8.56
C ALA A 36 7.31 1.83 9.46
N GLU A 37 6.81 2.75 10.28
CA GLU A 37 5.63 2.52 11.11
C GLU A 37 4.34 2.42 10.27
N VAL A 38 4.20 3.20 9.19
CA VAL A 38 3.08 3.04 8.24
C VAL A 38 3.12 1.67 7.58
N GLU A 39 4.29 1.25 7.10
CA GLU A 39 4.48 -0.07 6.48
C GLU A 39 4.19 -1.20 7.45
N ARG A 40 4.67 -1.11 8.70
CA ARG A 40 4.33 -2.08 9.77
C ARG A 40 2.83 -2.18 9.98
N ASN A 41 2.13 -1.05 10.10
CA ASN A 41 0.68 -1.04 10.30
C ASN A 41 -0.07 -1.68 9.12
N LEU A 42 0.32 -1.39 7.88
CA LEU A 42 -0.27 -2.01 6.69
C LEU A 42 -0.01 -3.52 6.62
N ALA A 43 1.20 -3.96 6.97
CA ALA A 43 1.57 -5.37 6.97
C ALA A 43 0.71 -6.20 7.92
N THR A 44 0.27 -5.65 9.06
CA THR A 44 -0.62 -6.36 10.00
C THR A 44 -1.96 -6.79 9.39
N VAL A 45 -2.38 -6.14 8.29
CA VAL A 45 -3.63 -6.44 7.56
C VAL A 45 -3.39 -6.98 6.16
N GLY A 46 -2.17 -7.45 5.86
CA GLY A 46 -1.82 -8.03 4.56
C GLY A 46 -1.75 -7.02 3.43
N LEU A 47 -1.39 -5.77 3.73
CA LEU A 47 -1.18 -4.71 2.75
C LEU A 47 0.27 -4.22 2.78
N GLU A 48 0.74 -3.73 1.64
CA GLU A 48 2.03 -3.04 1.51
C GLU A 48 1.86 -1.77 0.65
N LEU A 49 2.77 -0.82 0.84
CA LEU A 49 2.77 0.40 0.03
C LEU A 49 3.11 0.07 -1.43
N ALA A 50 2.28 0.57 -2.35
CA ALA A 50 2.56 0.58 -3.77
C ALA A 50 3.01 1.98 -4.16
N THR A 51 4.33 2.18 -4.25
CA THR A 51 4.92 3.45 -4.65
C THR A 51 5.70 3.30 -5.95
N HIS A 52 5.68 4.35 -6.76
CA HIS A 52 6.47 4.44 -7.98
C HIS A 52 7.08 5.85 -8.06
N ILE A 53 8.34 5.96 -8.48
CA ILE A 53 9.11 7.21 -8.45
C ILE A 53 8.44 8.36 -9.24
N TYR A 54 7.65 8.03 -10.26
CA TYR A 54 6.93 8.99 -11.10
C TYR A 54 5.42 9.09 -10.78
N ALA A 55 4.92 8.38 -9.77
CA ALA A 55 3.50 8.40 -9.45
C ALA A 55 3.13 9.61 -8.57
N GLU A 56 2.09 10.33 -8.98
CA GLU A 56 1.51 11.42 -8.20
C GLU A 56 0.72 10.93 -6.97
N TYR A 57 0.37 9.65 -6.94
CA TYR A 57 -0.43 9.01 -5.91
C TYR A 57 0.34 7.86 -5.25
N VAL A 58 0.11 7.72 -3.96
CA VAL A 58 0.53 6.59 -3.12
C VAL A 58 -0.69 5.72 -2.94
N SER A 59 -0.56 4.43 -3.24
CA SER A 59 -1.62 3.45 -3.03
C SER A 59 -1.09 2.30 -2.18
N VAL A 60 -1.97 1.35 -1.90
CA VAL A 60 -1.63 0.07 -1.27
C VAL A 60 -1.90 -1.07 -2.24
N LYS A 61 -1.16 -2.15 -2.08
CA LYS A 61 -1.41 -3.43 -2.73
C LYS A 61 -1.47 -4.53 -1.67
N VAL A 62 -2.10 -5.64 -2.02
CA VAL A 62 -2.14 -6.84 -1.17
C VAL A 62 -0.76 -7.48 -1.21
N VAL A 63 -0.27 -7.92 -0.04
CA VAL A 63 1.00 -8.65 0.04
C VAL A 63 0.92 -9.93 -0.79
N ARG A 64 2.05 -10.35 -1.34
CA ARG A 64 2.09 -11.39 -2.38
C ARG A 64 1.47 -12.71 -1.94
N GLU A 65 1.72 -13.11 -0.69
CA GLU A 65 1.20 -14.32 -0.06
C GLU A 65 -0.32 -14.30 0.13
N MET A 66 -0.94 -13.12 0.17
CA MET A 66 -2.39 -12.95 0.34
C MET A 66 -3.14 -12.79 -0.98
N GLU A 67 -2.45 -12.51 -2.10
CA GLU A 67 -3.10 -12.37 -3.41
C GLU A 67 -4.00 -13.56 -3.79
N PRO A 68 -3.62 -14.84 -3.58
CA PRO A 68 -4.48 -15.98 -3.90
C PRO A 68 -5.75 -16.04 -3.04
N HIS A 69 -5.77 -15.39 -1.88
CA HIS A 69 -6.92 -15.37 -0.99
C HIS A 69 -7.87 -14.20 -1.28
N VAL A 70 -7.34 -13.08 -1.80
CA VAL A 70 -8.13 -11.87 -2.11
C VAL A 70 -8.63 -11.87 -3.55
N PHE A 71 -7.82 -12.32 -4.51
CA PHE A 71 -8.08 -12.14 -5.95
C PHE A 71 -8.42 -13.43 -6.70
N ASN A 72 -8.59 -14.56 -6.02
CA ASN A 72 -8.93 -15.81 -6.70
C ASN A 72 -10.38 -15.79 -7.20
N ASP A 73 -10.53 -15.45 -8.47
CA ASP A 73 -11.77 -15.45 -9.24
C ASP A 73 -11.90 -16.70 -10.14
N GLY A 74 -11.07 -17.73 -9.90
CA GLY A 74 -10.99 -18.92 -10.74
C GLY A 74 -10.32 -18.70 -12.10
N LYS A 75 -9.87 -17.47 -12.43
CA LYS A 75 -9.14 -17.15 -13.66
C LYS A 75 -7.64 -17.08 -13.37
N GLY A 76 -7.10 -18.23 -12.99
CA GLY A 76 -5.66 -18.43 -12.80
C GLY A 76 -4.85 -17.80 -13.94
N GLY A 77 -3.84 -17.00 -13.57
CA GLY A 77 -2.88 -16.49 -14.53
C GLY A 77 -2.18 -15.24 -14.07
N TYR A 78 -1.01 -15.43 -13.47
CA TYR A 78 0.01 -14.40 -13.29
C TYR A 78 0.31 -13.70 -14.63
N ARG A 79 0.25 -12.37 -14.66
CA ARG A 79 0.91 -11.55 -15.69
C ARG A 79 2.00 -10.76 -14.97
N ALA A 80 3.21 -10.79 -15.48
CA ALA A 80 4.22 -9.81 -15.11
C ALA A 80 3.76 -8.44 -15.62
N SER A 81 3.08 -7.65 -14.78
CA SER A 81 2.91 -6.22 -15.02
C SER A 81 4.14 -5.50 -14.48
N ASN A 82 4.51 -4.36 -15.08
CA ASN A 82 5.55 -3.48 -14.53
C ASN A 82 5.20 -2.93 -13.12
N THR A 83 3.99 -3.21 -12.62
CA THR A 83 3.52 -2.85 -11.29
C THR A 83 3.52 -4.01 -10.28
N GLY A 84 3.91 -5.23 -10.70
CA GLY A 84 3.99 -6.40 -9.83
C GLY A 84 2.65 -6.96 -9.35
N LEU A 85 1.56 -6.67 -10.07
CA LEU A 85 0.20 -7.06 -9.69
C LEU A 85 -0.24 -8.35 -10.39
N SER A 86 -0.99 -9.20 -9.68
CA SER A 86 -1.67 -10.37 -10.27
C SER A 86 -2.86 -9.98 -11.16
N ARG A 87 -3.34 -10.88 -12.04
CA ARG A 87 -4.43 -10.60 -12.99
C ARG A 87 -5.74 -10.21 -12.31
N GLY A 88 -6.09 -10.83 -11.18
CA GLY A 88 -7.29 -10.47 -10.43
C GLY A 88 -7.13 -9.16 -9.62
N ALA A 89 -5.92 -8.61 -9.55
CA ALA A 89 -5.60 -7.35 -8.87
C ALA A 89 -5.59 -6.12 -9.81
N LEU A 90 -5.64 -6.35 -11.13
CA LEU A 90 -5.73 -5.31 -12.17
C LEU A 90 -7.20 -4.96 -12.45
#